data_AF-A0A7G8EGS4-F1
#
_entry.id   AF-A0A7G8EGS4-F1
#
_cell.length_a   1.000
_cell.length_b   1.000
_cell.length_c   1.000
_cell.angle_alpha   90.00
_cell.angle_beta   90.00
_cell.angle_gamma   90.00
#
_symmetry.space_group_name_H-M   'P 1'
#
loop_
_entity.id
_entity.type
_entity.pdbx_description
1 polymer ?
#
loop_
_entity_poly.entity_id
_entity_poly.type
_entity_poly.pdbx_seq_one_letter_code
_entity_poly.pdbx_strand_id
1 'polypeptide(L)'
;MSKSHRPRPPRRYGEQPRSQAGRHFIQTQVRTDVYLRVREVMERHNLSASGAVHHLLRERFGLPPLPPFDQQPISTDSPHG
;
A
#
# COMPACT_ATOMS: atom_id res chain seq x y z
N MET A 1 16.64 -26.11 9.56
CA MET A 1 16.54 -24.71 10.04
C MET A 1 15.09 -24.24 9.86
N SER A 2 14.30 -24.17 10.94
CA SER A 2 12.87 -23.86 10.86
C SER A 2 12.65 -22.35 10.98
N LYS A 3 12.20 -21.68 9.91
CA LYS A 3 11.88 -20.24 9.94
C LYS A 3 10.55 -20.07 10.69
N SER A 4 10.63 -19.81 11.99
CA SER A 4 9.48 -19.46 12.82
C SER A 4 8.81 -18.20 12.25
N HIS A 5 7.64 -18.36 11.62
CA HIS A 5 6.77 -17.25 11.23
C HIS A 5 6.00 -16.78 12.46
N ARG A 6 6.68 -16.01 13.33
CA ARG A 6 5.98 -15.23 14.35
C ARG A 6 5.16 -14.15 13.64
N PRO A 7 3.88 -13.96 14.01
CA PRO A 7 3.08 -12.87 13.48
C PRO A 7 3.77 -11.55 13.80
N ARG A 8 3.97 -10.71 12.78
CA ARG A 8 4.57 -9.38 12.97
C ARG A 8 3.57 -8.51 13.74
N PRO A 9 4.04 -7.73 14.72
CA PRO A 9 3.16 -6.78 15.41
C PRO A 9 2.58 -5.78 14.40
N PRO A 10 1.34 -5.29 14.64
CA PRO A 10 0.72 -4.28 13.81
C PRO A 10 1.58 -3.01 13.81
N ARG A 11 1.93 -2.52 12.62
CA ARG A 11 2.72 -1.31 12.44
C ARG A 11 1.83 -0.09 12.51
N ARG A 12 2.32 0.99 13.13
CA ARG A 12 1.63 2.29 13.06
C ARG A 12 1.73 2.85 11.66
N TYR A 13 0.65 3.46 11.21
CA TYR A 13 0.59 4.13 9.92
C TYR A 13 1.62 5.27 9.85
N GLY A 14 2.52 5.22 8.86
CA GLY A 14 3.65 6.17 8.70
C GLY A 14 5.00 5.69 9.24
N GLU A 15 5.07 4.52 9.89
CA GLU A 15 6.34 3.98 10.38
C GLU A 15 7.19 3.46 9.20
N GLN A 16 8.32 4.13 8.94
CA GLN A 16 9.26 3.71 7.90
C GLN A 16 9.94 2.39 8.33
N PRO A 17 9.91 1.33 7.51
CA PRO A 17 10.58 0.09 7.85
C PRO A 17 12.10 0.33 7.97
N ARG A 18 12.69 0.04 9.13
CA ARG A 18 14.16 -0.06 9.27
C ARG A 18 14.68 -1.06 8.22
N SER A 19 15.63 -0.63 7.40
CA SER A 19 16.14 -1.43 6.27
C SER A 19 16.87 -2.68 6.77
N GLN A 20 16.25 -3.85 6.64
CA GLN A 20 16.97 -5.12 6.63
C GLN A 20 17.72 -5.24 5.31
N ALA A 21 18.94 -5.78 5.34
CA ALA A 21 19.73 -6.07 4.14
C ALA A 21 18.87 -6.82 3.09
N GLY A 22 18.79 -6.30 1.86
CA GLY A 22 18.03 -6.90 0.76
C GLY A 22 16.69 -6.23 0.39
N ARG A 23 16.43 -4.97 0.78
CA ARG A 23 15.27 -4.20 0.29
C ARG A 23 15.70 -3.05 -0.60
N HIS A 24 15.18 -3.03 -1.82
CA HIS A 24 15.29 -1.91 -2.75
C HIS A 24 14.13 -0.95 -2.51
N PHE A 25 14.40 0.35 -2.52
CA PHE A 25 13.41 1.40 -2.36
C PHE A 25 13.39 2.26 -3.60
N ILE A 26 12.19 2.63 -4.04
CA ILE A 26 12.01 3.64 -5.08
C ILE A 26 11.50 4.89 -4.37
N GLN A 27 12.21 5.98 -4.56
CA GLN A 27 11.83 7.30 -4.06
C GLN A 27 11.49 8.19 -5.26
N THR A 28 10.36 8.88 -5.18
CA THR A 28 9.92 9.82 -6.20
C THR A 28 9.76 11.18 -5.55
N GLN A 29 10.27 12.22 -6.21
CA GLN A 29 10.03 13.60 -5.80
C GLN A 29 8.81 14.14 -6.54
N VAL A 30 7.95 14.84 -5.80
CA VAL A 30 6.76 15.50 -6.34
C VAL A 30 6.72 16.93 -5.81
N ARG A 31 5.99 17.79 -6.51
CA ARG A 31 5.70 19.13 -6.00
C ARG A 31 4.89 19.08 -4.70
N THR A 32 5.01 20.13 -3.89
CA THR A 32 4.36 20.23 -2.58
C THR A 32 2.83 20.11 -2.66
N ASP A 33 2.20 20.71 -3.66
CA ASP A 33 0.76 20.62 -3.89
C ASP A 33 0.30 19.18 -4.15
N VAL A 34 1.06 18.43 -4.96
CA VAL A 34 0.82 17.00 -5.20
C VAL A 34 0.98 16.19 -3.91
N TYR A 35 2.03 16.47 -3.13
CA TYR A 35 2.25 15.79 -1.84
C TYR A 35 1.09 16.03 -0.86
N LEU A 36 0.60 17.26 -0.73
CA LEU A 36 -0.53 17.59 0.14
C LEU A 36 -1.81 16.86 -0.28
N ARG A 37 -2.07 16.77 -1.60
CA ARG A 37 -3.22 16.00 -2.10
C ARG A 37 -3.09 14.50 -1.80
N VAL A 38 -1.90 13.93 -1.96
CA VAL A 38 -1.65 12.52 -1.60
C VAL A 38 -1.88 12.30 -0.10
N ARG A 39 -1.42 13.22 0.75
CA ARG A 39 -1.63 13.17 2.22
C ARG A 39 -3.11 13.22 2.60
N GLU A 40 -3.90 14.06 1.94
CA GLU A 40 -5.34 14.13 2.18
C GLU A 40 -6.04 12.79 1.85
N VAL A 41 -5.69 12.17 0.72
CA VAL A 41 -6.26 10.87 0.32
C VAL A 41 -5.82 9.75 1.26
N MET A 42 -4.55 9.76 1.66
CA MET A 42 -3.99 8.86 2.67
C MET A 42 -4.83 8.86 3.95
N GLU A 43 -5.14 10.05 4.47
CA GLU A 43 -5.89 10.23 5.72
C GLU A 43 -7.38 9.89 5.55
N ARG A 44 -8.02 10.39 4.48
CA ARG A 44 -9.45 10.14 4.23
C ARG A 44 -9.78 8.66 4.02
N HIS A 45 -8.89 7.92 3.38
CA HIS A 45 -9.14 6.53 2.96
C HIS A 45 -8.30 5.50 3.70
N ASN A 46 -7.50 5.92 4.69
CA ASN A 46 -6.57 5.04 5.43
C ASN A 46 -5.65 4.23 4.49
N LEU A 47 -5.14 4.86 3.43
CA LEU A 47 -4.33 4.22 2.39
C LEU A 47 -2.86 4.51 2.58
N SER A 48 -1.95 3.59 2.24
CA SER A 48 -0.52 3.91 2.15
C SER A 48 -0.23 5.01 1.10
N ALA A 49 0.95 5.64 1.14
CA ALA A 49 1.33 6.65 0.14
C ALA A 49 1.26 6.09 -1.29
N SER A 50 1.76 4.87 -1.52
CA SER A 50 1.63 4.19 -2.81
C SER A 50 0.17 3.92 -3.18
N GLY A 51 -0.65 3.52 -2.21
CA GLY A 51 -2.08 3.28 -2.41
C GLY A 51 -2.84 4.56 -2.77
N ALA A 52 -2.53 5.68 -2.12
CA ALA A 52 -3.13 6.98 -2.38
C ALA A 52 -2.74 7.54 -3.76
N VAL A 53 -1.48 7.42 -4.16
CA VAL A 53 -1.05 7.77 -5.53
C VAL A 53 -1.80 6.93 -6.56
N HIS A 54 -1.90 5.62 -6.34
CA HIS A 54 -2.61 4.74 -7.25
C HIS A 54 -4.12 5.06 -7.29
N HIS A 55 -4.73 5.42 -6.16
CA HIS A 55 -6.12 5.86 -6.08
C HIS A 55 -6.37 7.11 -6.95
N LEU A 56 -5.52 8.14 -6.82
CA LEU A 56 -5.63 9.37 -7.63
C LEU A 56 -5.49 9.10 -9.14
N LEU A 57 -4.59 8.19 -9.53
CA LEU A 57 -4.46 7.78 -10.92
C LEU A 57 -5.73 7.10 -11.42
N ARG A 58 -6.30 6.17 -10.63
CA ARG A 58 -7.52 5.45 -10.99
C ARG A 58 -8.71 6.40 -11.13
N GLU A 59 -8.89 7.33 -10.19
CA GLU A 59 -9.91 8.38 -10.27
C GLU A 59 -9.78 9.19 -11.56
N ARG A 60 -8.55 9.61 -11.91
CA ARG A 60 -8.29 10.39 -13.14
C ARG A 60 -8.62 9.63 -14.42
N PHE A 61 -8.51 8.30 -14.41
CA PHE A 61 -8.84 7.43 -15.55
C PHE A 61 -10.24 6.82 -15.47
N GLY A 62 -11.08 7.22 -14.51
CA GLY A 62 -12.44 6.69 -14.34
C GLY A 62 -12.47 5.21 -13.94
N LEU A 63 -11.39 4.70 -13.35
CA LEU A 63 -11.28 3.32 -12.90
C LEU A 63 -11.88 3.17 -11.49
N PRO A 64 -12.50 2.02 -11.17
CA PRO A 64 -13.07 1.78 -9.83
C PRO A 64 -11.98 1.83 -8.75
N PRO A 65 -12.27 2.21 -7.51
CA PRO A 65 -11.27 2.28 -6.44
C PRO A 65 -10.63 0.90 -6.18
N LEU A 66 -9.42 0.90 -5.60
CA LEU A 66 -8.80 -0.35 -5.15
C LEU A 66 -9.62 -0.96 -4.01
N PRO A 67 -9.72 -2.30 -3.95
CA PRO A 67 -10.27 -2.97 -2.78
C PRO A 67 -9.47 -2.61 -1.52
N PRO A 68 -10.12 -2.51 -0.34
CA PRO A 68 -9.44 -2.27 0.93
C PRO A 68 -8.28 -3.25 1.16
N PHE A 69 -7.18 -2.74 1.71
CA PHE A 69 -5.98 -3.55 1.97
C PHE A 69 -6.23 -4.68 2.98
N ASP A 70 -7.23 -4.52 3.86
CA ASP A 70 -7.62 -5.49 4.87
C ASP A 70 -8.56 -6.58 4.34
N GLN A 71 -9.03 -6.48 3.10
CA GLN A 71 -9.68 -7.61 2.46
C GLN A 71 -8.61 -8.67 2.21
N GLN A 72 -8.67 -9.76 2.99
CA GLN A 72 -7.96 -10.96 2.63
C GLN A 72 -8.35 -11.30 1.18
N PRO A 73 -7.37 -11.57 0.31
CA PRO A 73 -7.71 -12.11 -1.00
C PRO A 73 -8.56 -13.34 -0.73
N ILE A 74 -9.82 -13.30 -1.18
CA ILE A 74 -10.62 -14.52 -1.26
C ILE A 74 -9.82 -15.38 -2.21
N SER A 75 -9.17 -16.43 -1.67
CA SER A 75 -8.49 -17.43 -2.47
C SER A 75 -9.46 -17.84 -3.55
N THR A 76 -9.22 -17.33 -4.75
CA THR A 76 -9.92 -17.83 -5.92
C THR A 76 -9.20 -19.12 -6.20
N ASP A 77 -9.63 -20.19 -5.52
CA ASP A 77 -9.30 -21.55 -5.93
C ASP A 77 -9.72 -21.62 -7.39
N SER A 78 -8.73 -21.49 -8.27
CA SER A 78 -8.92 -21.71 -9.69
C SER A 78 -9.00 -23.23 -9.82
N PRO A 79 -10.13 -23.81 -10.26
CA PRO A 79 -10.12 -25.21 -10.67
C PRO A 79 -9.44 -25.22 -12.04
N HIS A 80 -8.13 -25.32 -12.04
CA HIS A 80 -7.40 -25.78 -13.22
C HIS A 80 -7.03 -27.23 -12.92
N GLY A 81 -7.62 -28.11 -13.75
CA GLY A 81 -7.75 -29.55 -13.56
C GLY A 81 -6.45 -30.33 -13.65
#